data_AF-A0A9Q0R5J0-F1
#
_entry.id   AF-A0A9Q0R5J0-F1
#
_cell.length_a   1.000
_cell.length_b   1.000
_cell.length_c   1.000
_cell.angle_alpha   90.00
_cell.angle_beta   90.00
_cell.angle_gamma   90.00
#
_symmetry.space_group_name_H-M   'P 1'
#
loop_
_entity.id
_entity.type
_entity.pdbx_description
1 polymer ?
#
loop_
_entity_poly.entity_id
_entity_poly.type
_entity_poly.pdbx_seq_one_letter_code
_entity_poly.pdbx_strand_id
1 'polypeptide(L)'
;MFHFPQSVGFIGGYKNSGLYFFGYQEENLFFLDPHQVQTKVNGMLNSDFQFPTNSYKPPFLPRIKFSQLDPCLSVGFLCQTRRSFRDFRKRVKSIPKNSLFFSIERK
;
A
#
# COMPACT_ATOMS: atom_id res chain seq x y z
N MET A 1 -3.81 -7.77 8.07
CA MET A 1 -4.18 -6.39 7.66
C MET A 1 -4.59 -6.29 6.21
N PHE A 2 -3.83 -6.85 5.25
CA PHE A 2 -4.23 -6.89 3.83
C PHE A 2 -5.62 -7.50 3.57
N HIS A 3 -6.10 -8.41 4.43
CA HIS A 3 -7.44 -9.00 4.32
C HIS A 3 -8.60 -8.04 4.60
N PHE A 4 -8.33 -6.81 5.05
CA PHE A 4 -9.39 -5.84 5.30
C PHE A 4 -9.82 -5.25 3.95
N PRO A 5 -11.13 -5.20 3.63
CA PRO A 5 -11.60 -4.59 2.37
C PRO A 5 -11.17 -3.13 2.21
N GLN A 6 -10.89 -2.45 3.32
CA GLN A 6 -10.45 -1.07 3.35
C GLN A 6 -8.93 -0.93 3.19
N SER A 7 -8.15 -2.01 3.24
CA SER A 7 -6.69 -1.93 3.19
C SER A 7 -6.25 -1.40 1.83
N VAL A 8 -5.40 -0.39 1.86
CA VAL A 8 -4.66 0.09 0.69
C VAL A 8 -3.17 -0.19 0.87
N GLY A 9 -2.84 -1.27 1.58
CA GLY A 9 -1.47 -1.64 1.88
C GLY A 9 -0.81 -0.76 2.93
N PHE A 10 0.53 -0.68 2.86
CA PHE A 10 1.33 0.12 3.77
C PHE A 10 2.58 0.68 3.08
N ILE A 11 3.08 1.79 3.58
CA ILE A 11 4.35 2.39 3.19
C ILE A 11 5.38 2.16 4.29
N GLY A 12 6.65 2.08 3.93
CA GLY A 12 7.75 1.95 4.89
C GLY A 12 9.07 1.72 4.20
N GLY A 13 10.04 1.19 4.94
CA GLY A 13 11.39 0.92 4.44
C GLY A 13 12.45 1.78 5.12
N TYR A 14 13.70 1.52 4.77
CA TYR A 14 14.86 2.19 5.37
C TYR A 14 14.97 3.66 4.91
N LYS A 15 15.84 4.43 5.57
CA LYS A 15 16.16 5.80 5.18
C LYS A 15 16.55 5.85 3.69
N ASN A 16 15.88 6.70 2.91
CA ASN A 16 16.04 6.84 1.46
C ASN A 16 15.73 5.56 0.66
N SER A 17 14.89 4.67 1.21
CA SER A 17 14.47 3.42 0.57
C SER A 17 12.98 3.16 0.84
N GLY A 18 12.15 4.19 0.62
CA GLY A 18 10.72 4.14 0.84
C GLY A 18 10.00 3.28 -0.20
N LEU A 19 9.27 2.26 0.24
CA LEU A 19 8.55 1.31 -0.59
C LEU A 19 7.05 1.36 -0.28
N TYR A 20 6.22 1.03 -1.26
CA TYR A 20 4.78 0.84 -1.09
C TYR A 20 4.41 -0.63 -1.25
N PHE A 21 3.91 -1.25 -0.19
CA PHE A 21 3.54 -2.67 -0.15
C PHE A 21 2.03 -2.82 -0.34
N PHE A 22 1.62 -3.57 -1.34
CA PHE A 22 0.20 -3.68 -1.73
C PHE A 22 -0.39 -5.07 -1.52
N GLY A 23 0.42 -6.08 -1.22
CA GLY A 23 -0.06 -7.44 -0.98
C GLY A 23 1.04 -8.39 -0.54
N TYR A 24 0.64 -9.64 -0.30
CA TYR A 24 1.57 -10.70 0.09
C TYR A 24 1.08 -12.07 -0.39
N GLN A 25 2.02 -13.01 -0.52
CA GLN A 25 1.75 -14.42 -0.74
C GLN A 25 2.78 -15.22 0.07
N GLU A 26 2.29 -16.11 0.94
CA GLU A 26 3.12 -16.86 1.89
C GLU A 26 4.00 -15.90 2.72
N GLU A 27 5.32 -16.00 2.61
CA GLU A 27 6.28 -15.13 3.28
C GLU A 27 6.71 -13.91 2.45
N ASN A 28 6.21 -13.78 1.22
CA ASN A 28 6.65 -12.76 0.28
C ASN A 28 5.69 -11.57 0.27
N LEU A 29 6.23 -10.37 0.48
CA LEU A 29 5.57 -9.09 0.31
C LEU A 29 5.83 -8.54 -1.09
N PHE A 30 4.78 -8.08 -1.77
CA PHE A 30 4.87 -7.42 -3.06
C PHE A 30 4.83 -5.90 -2.88
N PHE A 31 5.66 -5.20 -3.65
CA PHE A 31 5.83 -3.75 -3.50
C PHE A 31 6.00 -2.99 -4.81
N LEU A 32 5.82 -1.67 -4.73
CA LEU A 32 6.21 -0.70 -5.74
C LEU A 32 7.41 0.10 -5.23
N ASP A 33 8.39 0.29 -6.10
CA ASP A 33 9.65 0.95 -5.82
C ASP A 33 9.75 2.26 -6.65
N PRO A 34 9.78 3.44 -6.00
CA PRO A 34 9.89 4.72 -6.69
C PRO A 34 11.34 5.13 -7.03
N HIS A 35 12.36 4.34 -6.69
CA HIS A 35 13.78 4.76 -6.80
C HIS A 35 14.35 4.65 -8.22
N GLN A 36 13.53 4.36 -9.22
CA GLN A 36 13.91 4.46 -10.62
C GLN A 36 13.56 5.85 -11.17
N VAL A 37 14.59 6.60 -11.55
CA VAL A 37 14.41 7.87 -12.26
C VAL A 37 13.92 7.59 -13.67
N GLN A 38 12.82 8.25 -14.06
CA GLN A 38 12.20 8.12 -15.38
C GLN A 38 12.07 9.49 -16.05
N THR A 39 12.11 9.50 -17.39
CA THR A 39 11.86 10.72 -18.17
C THR A 39 10.43 11.20 -17.95
N LYS A 40 10.25 12.51 -17.77
CA LYS A 40 8.93 13.12 -17.66
C LYS A 40 8.09 12.78 -18.89
N VAL A 41 6.91 12.21 -18.65
CA VAL A 41 5.90 12.04 -19.68
C VAL A 41 5.27 13.40 -19.98
N ASN A 42 5.37 13.85 -21.23
CA ASN A 42 4.65 15.02 -21.71
C ASN A 42 3.18 14.64 -21.90
N GLY A 43 2.27 15.41 -21.31
CA GLY A 43 0.81 15.14 -21.33
C GLY A 43 0.13 15.32 -22.68
N MET A 44 0.88 15.33 -23.78
CA MET A 44 0.27 15.24 -25.11
C MET A 44 -0.30 13.85 -25.25
N LEU A 45 -1.58 13.79 -25.61
CA LEU A 45 -2.22 12.53 -25.90
C LEU A 45 -1.53 11.91 -27.12
N ASN A 46 -1.40 10.58 -27.13
CA ASN A 46 -0.97 9.89 -28.34
C ASN A 46 -2.00 10.09 -29.48
N SER A 47 -1.74 9.53 -30.65
CA SER A 47 -2.67 9.54 -31.79
C SER A 47 -4.10 9.09 -31.45
N ASP A 48 -4.25 8.35 -30.34
CA ASP A 48 -5.50 7.74 -29.89
C ASP A 48 -6.15 8.52 -28.72
N PHE A 49 -5.74 9.77 -28.48
CA PHE A 49 -6.23 10.61 -27.38
C PHE A 49 -6.04 10.00 -25.98
N GLN A 50 -5.02 9.14 -25.80
CA GLN A 50 -4.69 8.50 -24.53
C GLN A 50 -3.39 9.02 -23.92
N PHE A 51 -3.37 9.10 -22.59
CA PHE A 51 -2.16 9.36 -21.82
C PHE A 51 -1.26 8.11 -21.82
N PRO A 52 0.04 8.21 -22.16
CA PRO A 52 0.91 7.04 -22.19
C PRO A 52 1.21 6.56 -20.76
N THR A 53 0.72 5.37 -20.42
CA THR A 53 0.76 4.81 -19.04
C THR A 53 1.92 3.86 -18.78
N ASN A 54 2.74 3.54 -19.78
CA ASN A 54 3.74 2.47 -19.69
C ASN A 54 4.78 2.71 -18.58
N SER A 55 5.20 3.96 -18.35
CA SER A 55 6.12 4.35 -17.27
C SER A 55 5.50 4.31 -15.86
N TYR A 56 4.17 4.24 -15.78
CA TYR A 56 3.40 4.20 -14.53
C TYR A 56 2.98 2.79 -14.13
N LYS A 57 3.41 1.77 -14.91
CA LYS A 57 3.17 0.36 -14.64
C LYS A 57 4.54 -0.32 -14.48
N PRO A 58 4.83 -0.96 -13.35
CA PRO A 58 6.11 -1.63 -13.18
C PRO A 58 6.22 -2.80 -14.19
N PRO A 59 7.39 -3.01 -14.82
CA PRO A 59 7.58 -4.06 -15.82
C PRO A 59 7.61 -5.47 -15.21
N PHE A 60 7.89 -5.58 -13.91
CA PHE A 60 7.83 -6.81 -13.12
C PHE A 60 7.30 -6.49 -11.72
N LEU A 61 6.83 -7.51 -11.00
CA LEU A 61 6.33 -7.37 -9.62
C LEU A 61 7.43 -7.77 -8.64
N PRO A 62 8.16 -6.83 -8.03
CA PRO A 62 9.22 -7.16 -7.10
C PRO A 62 8.63 -7.68 -5.77
N ARG A 63 9.42 -8.50 -5.07
CA ARG A 63 9.04 -9.09 -3.79
C ARG A 63 10.21 -9.19 -2.81
N ILE A 64 9.92 -9.08 -1.52
CA ILE A 64 10.86 -9.33 -0.41
C ILE A 64 10.21 -10.27 0.61
N LYS A 65 11.01 -10.90 1.48
CA LYS A 65 10.46 -11.63 2.63
C LYS A 65 10.04 -10.68 3.74
N PHE A 66 9.03 -11.05 4.54
CA PHE A 66 8.67 -10.30 5.75
C PHE A 66 9.85 -10.05 6.69
N SER A 67 10.80 -10.99 6.78
CA SER A 67 11.99 -10.87 7.63
C SER A 67 12.97 -9.76 7.20
N GLN A 68 12.82 -9.24 5.98
CA GLN A 68 13.66 -8.17 5.44
C GLN A 68 13.01 -6.78 5.62
N LEU A 69 11.78 -6.74 6.12
CA LEU A 69 11.01 -5.52 6.27
C LEU A 69 11.51 -4.70 7.47
N ASP A 70 11.75 -3.40 7.25
CA ASP A 70 12.04 -2.47 8.34
C ASP A 70 10.77 -2.24 9.20
N PRO A 71 10.89 -2.20 10.54
CA PRO A 71 9.73 -2.04 11.43
C PRO A 71 9.06 -0.66 11.37
N CYS A 72 9.67 0.35 10.73
CA CYS A 72 9.07 1.67 10.53
C CYS A 72 8.05 1.62 9.38
N LEU A 73 6.79 1.35 9.73
CA LEU A 73 5.70 1.18 8.77
C LEU A 73 4.55 2.14 9.07
N SER A 74 3.90 2.62 8.01
CA SER A 74 2.63 3.34 8.08
C SER A 74 1.59 2.62 7.24
N VAL A 75 0.46 2.30 7.87
CA VAL A 75 -0.59 1.45 7.29
C VAL A 75 -1.75 2.30 6.78
N GLY A 76 -2.24 1.99 5.58
CA GLY A 76 -3.30 2.75 4.93
C GLY A 76 -4.64 2.01 4.91
N PHE A 77 -5.71 2.75 5.21
CA PHE A 77 -7.08 2.27 5.03
C PHE A 77 -7.96 3.34 4.36
N LEU A 78 -8.62 2.98 3.26
CA LEU A 78 -9.55 3.85 2.53
C LEU A 78 -11.00 3.47 2.84
N CYS A 79 -11.72 4.40 3.47
CA CYS A 79 -13.14 4.25 3.79
C CYS A 79 -13.97 5.27 2.99
N GLN A 80 -14.36 4.93 1.77
CA GLN A 80 -15.10 5.84 0.87
C GLN A 80 -16.49 6.25 1.39
N THR A 81 -17.07 5.46 2.30
CA THR A 81 -18.39 5.74 2.87
C THR A 81 -18.38 5.59 4.38
N ARG A 82 -19.33 6.27 5.05
CA ARG A 82 -19.57 6.11 6.48
C ARG A 82 -19.88 4.65 6.86
N ARG A 83 -20.52 3.89 5.97
CA ARG A 83 -20.77 2.46 6.14
C ARG A 83 -19.46 1.66 6.13
N SER A 84 -18.56 1.93 5.18
CA SER A 84 -17.24 1.30 5.11
C SER A 84 -16.40 1.60 6.35
N PHE A 85 -16.42 2.85 6.84
CA PHE A 85 -15.75 3.21 8.09
C PHE A 85 -16.29 2.47 9.31
N ARG A 86 -17.63 2.32 9.41
CA ARG A 86 -18.24 1.54 10.50
C ARG A 86 -17.85 0.07 10.43
N ASP A 87 -17.79 -0.52 9.24
CA ASP A 87 -17.32 -1.88 9.03
C ASP A 87 -15.85 -2.04 9.43
N PHE A 88 -14.98 -1.15 8.97
CA PHE A 88 -13.57 -1.08 9.37
C PHE A 88 -13.41 -1.07 10.89
N ARG A 89 -14.14 -0.19 11.59
CA ARG A 89 -14.12 -0.14 13.05
C ARG A 89 -14.55 -1.45 13.71
N LYS A 90 -15.53 -2.16 13.16
CA LYS A 90 -15.94 -3.48 13.68
C LYS A 90 -14.82 -4.50 13.53
N ARG A 91 -14.16 -4.53 12.37
CA ARG A 91 -13.04 -5.45 12.07
C ARG A 91 -11.82 -5.17 12.94
N VAL A 92 -11.48 -3.89 13.16
CA VAL A 92 -10.37 -3.52 14.06
C VAL A 92 -10.68 -3.96 15.49
N LYS A 93 -11.93 -3.79 15.96
CA LYS A 93 -12.34 -4.25 17.30
C LYS A 93 -12.32 -5.77 17.48
N SER A 94 -12.44 -6.55 16.42
CA SER A 94 -12.34 -8.01 16.49
C SER A 94 -10.90 -8.53 16.47
N ILE A 95 -9.90 -7.66 16.29
CA ILE A 95 -8.49 -8.04 16.37
C ILE A 95 -8.17 -8.39 17.84
N PRO A 96 -7.48 -9.52 18.13
CA PRO A 96 -7.09 -9.89 19.49
C PRO A 96 -6.26 -8.79 20.17
N LYS A 97 -6.60 -8.45 21.42
CA LYS A 97 -5.95 -7.37 22.19
C LYS A 97 -4.45 -7.57 22.42
N ASN A 98 -3.97 -8.82 22.37
CA ASN A 98 -2.55 -9.13 22.52
C ASN A 98 -1.73 -8.81 21.26
N SER A 99 -2.39 -8.43 20.18
CA SER A 99 -1.71 -7.93 18.99
C SER A 99 -1.66 -6.41 19.04
N LEU A 100 -0.52 -5.89 19.53
CA LEU A 100 -0.21 -4.47 19.58
C LEU A 100 -0.12 -3.96 18.13
N PHE A 101 -1.21 -3.41 17.59
CA PHE A 101 -1.20 -2.84 16.24
C PHE A 101 -1.46 -1.33 16.27
N PHE A 102 -2.61 -0.87 16.77
CA PHE A 102 -2.95 0.55 16.94
C PHE A 102 -4.30 0.70 17.67
N SER A 103 -4.55 1.86 18.30
CA SER A 103 -5.85 2.19 18.92
C SER A 103 -6.64 3.16 18.02
N ILE A 104 -7.96 2.97 17.92
CA ILE A 104 -8.87 3.94 17.29
C ILE A 104 -9.62 4.67 18.40
N GLU A 105 -9.20 5.90 18.70
CA GLU A 105 -9.86 6.78 19.66
C GLU A 105 -10.91 7.67 18.97
N ARG A 106 -11.98 8.01 19.70
CA ARG A 106 -12.89 9.08 19.29
C ARG A 106 -12.42 10.36 19.99
N LYS A 107 -12.12 11.40 19.20
CA LYS A 107 -12.28 12.78 19.70
C LYS A 107 -13.77 13.10 19.81
#